data_AF-A0A8S9M7D4-F1
#
_entry.id   AF-A0A8S9M7D4-F1
#
_cell.length_a   1.000
_cell.length_b   1.000
_cell.length_c   1.000
_cell.angle_alpha   90.00
_cell.angle_beta   90.00
_cell.angle_gamma   90.00
#
_symmetry.space_group_name_H-M   'P 1'
#
loop_
_entity.id
_entity.type
_entity.pdbx_description
1 polymer ?
#
loop_
_entity_poly.entity_id
_entity_poly.type
_entity_poly.pdbx_seq_one_letter_code
_entity_poly.pdbx_strand_id
1 'polypeptide(L)'
;MKLECPGVCKKLIDCGLQKEKLIDCGGRNTTFTQAVSNWKDNVNATACFQEKGFDYGIYWKAVNLTQSSNLPKKYIYSLFWGFQQISTLGGNQVPSYFIWEVLFTMAIIGLGLFLFALLIGNMQNFLQSLGRRNMEMTLRRRDVNKWMSHRQFPEVIRERVRDAERLNWSATRGVHEELLFENMHDDLQRDIRRHLFAFLKKVRIFAKMDESILDAIHDRLKQRIYLEGSMVLRRKDLVKNMVFIVRGMMVSTGEDGSPTTLSDGGVCGEELFTWCQENSSVNPDGTRKRMPSKGLRSNRDFKCVTNVEAFSLSVADLDDIVQLVTDSRDS
;
A
#
# COMPACT_ATOMS: atom_id res chain seq x y z
N MET A 1 -15.34 27.38 -51.12
CA MET A 1 -14.76 26.66 -52.27
C MET A 1 -15.91 25.90 -52.93
N LYS A 2 -16.44 26.45 -54.03
CA LYS A 2 -17.45 25.79 -54.87
C LYS A 2 -16.80 24.53 -55.45
N LEU A 3 -17.37 23.37 -55.18
CA LEU A 3 -17.14 22.18 -55.98
C LEU A 3 -18.24 22.17 -57.04
N GLU A 4 -17.94 22.83 -58.16
CA GLU A 4 -18.63 22.59 -59.42
C GLU A 4 -18.35 21.14 -59.83
N CYS A 5 -19.38 20.31 -59.80
CA CYS A 5 -19.35 19.03 -60.50
C CYS A 5 -19.97 19.25 -61.89
N PRO A 6 -19.16 19.29 -62.96
CA PRO A 6 -19.66 19.26 -64.32
C PRO A 6 -20.36 17.92 -64.56
N GLY A 7 -21.38 17.91 -65.42
CA GLY A 7 -22.29 16.79 -65.62
C GLY A 7 -21.61 15.46 -65.95
N VAL A 8 -21.37 14.64 -64.93
CA VAL A 8 -20.86 13.28 -65.08
C VAL A 8 -21.73 12.33 -64.25
N CYS A 9 -22.39 11.42 -64.96
CA CYS A 9 -23.25 10.35 -64.48
C CYS A 9 -22.65 9.56 -63.31
N LYS A 10 -23.41 9.34 -62.23
CA LYS A 10 -23.13 8.25 -61.28
C LYS A 10 -24.23 7.19 -61.37
N LYS A 11 -23.77 5.98 -61.70
CA LYS A 11 -24.55 4.75 -61.92
C LYS A 11 -25.31 4.36 -60.66
N LEU A 12 -26.54 3.85 -60.83
CA LEU A 12 -27.18 3.02 -59.81
C LEU A 12 -26.28 1.78 -59.61
N ILE A 13 -25.95 1.43 -58.36
CA ILE A 13 -25.41 0.10 -58.07
C ILE A 13 -26.59 -0.86 -58.21
N ASP A 14 -26.76 -1.34 -59.43
CA ASP A 14 -27.55 -2.51 -59.72
C ASP A 14 -26.66 -3.71 -59.43
N CYS A 15 -27.14 -4.65 -58.63
CA CYS A 15 -26.43 -5.85 -58.21
C CYS A 15 -26.26 -6.86 -59.36
N GLY A 16 -25.69 -6.41 -60.48
CA GLY A 16 -25.22 -7.25 -61.58
C GLY A 16 -26.25 -7.64 -62.65
N LEU A 17 -27.48 -7.13 -62.67
CA LEU A 17 -28.51 -7.57 -63.63
C LEU A 17 -29.15 -6.42 -64.45
N GLN A 18 -28.44 -6.05 -65.53
CA GLN A 18 -28.96 -5.46 -66.78
C GLN A 18 -29.80 -4.15 -66.73
N LYS A 19 -29.09 -3.07 -67.08
CA LYS A 19 -29.44 -1.86 -67.86
C LYS A 19 -30.66 -0.97 -67.47
N GLU A 20 -30.26 0.17 -66.89
CA GLU A 20 -30.54 1.55 -67.34
C GLU A 20 -31.94 2.14 -67.13
N LYS A 21 -32.19 2.65 -65.91
CA LYS A 21 -33.03 3.85 -65.70
C LYS A 21 -32.36 4.83 -64.72
N LEU A 22 -32.27 6.08 -65.17
CA LEU A 22 -31.51 7.22 -64.63
C LEU A 22 -32.34 7.98 -63.56
N ILE A 23 -31.77 8.34 -62.41
CA ILE A 23 -32.40 9.25 -61.43
C ILE A 23 -31.40 10.35 -61.02
N ASP A 24 -31.84 11.61 -61.12
CA ASP A 24 -31.07 12.83 -60.90
C ASP A 24 -31.05 13.24 -59.41
N CYS A 25 -29.87 13.52 -58.86
CA CYS A 25 -29.66 13.96 -57.47
C CYS A 25 -29.30 15.46 -57.35
N GLY A 26 -29.53 16.24 -58.40
CA GLY A 26 -29.01 17.62 -58.54
C GLY A 26 -30.03 18.76 -58.38
N GLY A 27 -31.22 18.53 -57.82
CA GLY A 27 -32.23 19.59 -57.68
C GLY A 27 -32.91 19.57 -56.32
N ARG A 28 -32.86 20.68 -55.59
CA ARG A 28 -33.60 20.91 -54.34
C ARG A 28 -35.09 21.15 -54.65
N ASN A 29 -35.73 20.17 -55.30
CA ASN A 29 -37.16 20.12 -55.55
C ASN A 29 -37.74 18.89 -54.82
N THR A 30 -39.02 18.97 -54.45
CA THR A 30 -39.81 17.92 -53.77
C THR A 30 -39.71 16.52 -54.39
N THR A 31 -39.30 16.45 -55.67
CA THR A 31 -38.98 15.23 -56.42
C THR A 31 -37.73 14.49 -55.94
N PHE A 32 -36.71 15.16 -55.39
CA PHE A 32 -35.50 14.50 -54.86
C PHE A 32 -35.80 13.70 -53.59
N THR A 33 -36.60 14.27 -52.69
CA THR A 33 -37.08 13.56 -51.50
C THR A 33 -37.95 12.35 -51.86
N GLN A 34 -38.76 12.46 -52.91
CA GLN A 34 -39.55 11.34 -53.45
C GLN A 34 -38.68 10.29 -54.17
N ALA A 35 -37.63 10.70 -54.87
CA ALA A 35 -36.70 9.79 -55.53
C ALA A 35 -35.85 9.01 -54.52
N VAL A 36 -35.41 9.65 -53.44
CA VAL A 36 -34.69 9.01 -52.34
C VAL A 36 -35.61 8.07 -51.55
N SER A 37 -36.89 8.44 -51.31
CA SER A 37 -37.86 7.53 -50.70
C SER A 37 -38.14 6.33 -51.60
N ASN A 38 -38.38 6.56 -52.90
CA ASN A 38 -38.64 5.48 -53.86
C ASN A 38 -37.42 4.54 -54.03
N TRP A 39 -36.19 5.06 -53.91
CA TRP A 39 -34.99 4.23 -53.89
C TRP A 39 -34.84 3.44 -52.58
N LYS A 40 -35.14 4.07 -51.44
CA LYS A 40 -35.10 3.43 -50.12
C LYS A 40 -36.13 2.30 -49.99
N ASP A 41 -37.29 2.46 -50.63
CA ASP A 41 -38.40 1.51 -50.61
C ASP A 41 -38.32 0.47 -51.75
N ASN A 42 -37.28 0.54 -52.60
CA ASN A 42 -37.05 -0.41 -53.68
C ASN A 42 -36.36 -1.69 -53.17
N VAL A 43 -37.00 -2.83 -53.41
CA VAL A 43 -36.53 -4.16 -52.98
C VAL A 43 -35.19 -4.56 -53.62
N ASN A 44 -34.92 -4.16 -54.87
CA ASN A 44 -33.65 -4.45 -55.55
C ASN A 44 -32.50 -3.58 -55.02
N ALA A 45 -32.76 -2.31 -54.70
CA ALA A 45 -31.76 -1.40 -54.15
C ALA A 45 -31.37 -1.78 -52.71
N THR A 46 -32.34 -2.27 -51.93
CA THR A 46 -32.10 -2.77 -50.57
C THR A 46 -31.44 -4.15 -50.54
N ALA A 47 -31.62 -4.98 -51.58
CA ALA A 47 -30.92 -6.26 -51.74
C ALA A 47 -29.39 -6.11 -51.85
N CYS A 48 -28.89 -4.99 -52.39
CA CYS A 48 -27.45 -4.70 -52.46
C CYS A 48 -26.80 -4.46 -51.09
N PHE A 49 -27.61 -4.24 -50.06
CA PHE A 49 -27.12 -4.13 -48.70
C PHE A 49 -27.33 -5.41 -47.89
N GLN A 50 -27.76 -6.53 -48.48
CA GLN A 50 -27.93 -7.84 -47.81
C GLN A 50 -26.65 -8.69 -47.90
N GLU A 51 -26.55 -9.79 -47.13
CA GLU A 51 -25.34 -10.62 -46.95
C GLU A 51 -24.65 -11.10 -48.24
N LYS A 52 -25.33 -11.12 -49.39
CA LYS A 52 -24.78 -11.57 -50.68
C LYS A 52 -24.54 -10.44 -51.70
N GLY A 53 -24.95 -9.21 -51.38
CA GLY A 53 -24.88 -8.06 -52.30
C GLY A 53 -23.75 -7.08 -52.01
N PHE A 54 -23.03 -7.24 -50.89
CA PHE A 54 -22.02 -6.29 -50.43
C PHE A 54 -20.66 -6.98 -50.21
N ASP A 55 -19.65 -6.55 -50.97
CA ASP A 55 -18.36 -7.24 -51.08
C ASP A 55 -17.43 -7.09 -49.85
N TYR A 56 -17.76 -6.21 -48.90
CA TYR A 56 -16.94 -5.96 -47.71
C TYR A 56 -17.59 -6.53 -46.44
N GLY A 57 -16.96 -7.54 -45.85
CA GLY A 57 -17.53 -8.32 -44.75
C GLY A 57 -17.71 -7.51 -43.45
N ILE A 58 -16.70 -6.71 -43.08
CA ILE A 58 -16.73 -5.95 -41.82
C ILE A 58 -17.71 -4.79 -41.81
N TYR A 59 -18.04 -4.21 -42.99
CA TYR A 59 -18.89 -3.02 -43.06
C TYR A 59 -20.37 -3.34 -43.29
N TRP A 60 -20.75 -4.58 -43.65
CA TRP A 60 -22.14 -4.93 -43.99
C TRP A 60 -23.16 -4.51 -42.91
N LYS A 61 -22.87 -4.82 -41.63
CA LYS A 61 -23.75 -4.43 -40.50
C LYS A 61 -23.82 -2.91 -40.32
N ALA A 62 -22.73 -2.21 -40.56
CA ALA A 62 -22.67 -0.74 -40.45
C ALA A 62 -23.46 -0.06 -41.58
N VAL A 63 -23.44 -0.64 -42.78
CA VAL A 63 -24.16 -0.10 -43.94
C VAL A 63 -25.67 -0.15 -43.71
N ASN A 64 -26.21 -1.25 -43.18
CA ASN A 64 -27.64 -1.33 -42.83
C ASN A 64 -28.04 -0.27 -41.78
N LEU A 65 -27.13 0.06 -40.85
CA LEU A 65 -27.36 1.09 -39.85
C LEU A 65 -27.41 2.51 -40.45
N THR A 66 -26.71 2.77 -41.56
CA THR A 66 -26.74 4.08 -42.23
C THR A 66 -28.12 4.44 -42.80
N GLN A 67 -28.94 3.43 -43.14
CA GLN A 67 -30.31 3.59 -43.65
C GLN A 67 -31.28 4.19 -42.61
N SER A 68 -30.96 4.06 -41.32
CA SER A 68 -31.73 4.66 -40.23
C SER A 68 -31.38 6.15 -40.04
N SER A 69 -32.38 7.01 -39.78
CA SER A 69 -32.18 8.45 -39.53
C SER A 69 -31.78 8.78 -38.08
N ASN A 70 -31.88 7.79 -37.18
CA ASN A 70 -31.69 7.98 -35.75
C ASN A 70 -30.19 8.08 -35.38
N LEU A 71 -29.72 9.31 -35.12
CA LEU A 71 -28.34 9.57 -34.71
C LEU A 71 -27.90 8.83 -33.43
N PRO A 72 -28.72 8.74 -32.35
CA PRO A 72 -28.32 8.02 -31.14
C PRO A 72 -28.04 6.54 -31.41
N LYS A 73 -28.82 5.91 -32.30
CA LYS A 73 -28.66 4.51 -32.70
C LYS A 73 -27.32 4.28 -33.39
N LYS A 74 -26.89 5.20 -34.26
CA LYS A 74 -25.59 5.16 -34.95
C LYS A 74 -24.44 5.27 -33.97
N TYR A 75 -24.53 6.20 -33.02
CA TYR A 75 -23.49 6.43 -32.02
C TYR A 75 -23.32 5.24 -31.06
N ILE A 76 -24.41 4.74 -30.47
CA ILE A 76 -24.37 3.60 -29.53
C ILE A 76 -23.81 2.34 -30.19
N TYR A 77 -24.20 2.06 -31.45
CA TYR A 77 -23.69 0.89 -32.15
C TYR A 77 -22.21 1.02 -32.51
N SER A 78 -21.75 2.22 -32.88
CA SER A 78 -20.33 2.50 -33.10
C SER A 78 -19.50 2.30 -31.82
N LEU A 79 -20.00 2.79 -30.67
CA LEU A 79 -19.37 2.55 -29.38
C LEU A 79 -19.35 1.06 -29.00
N PHE A 80 -20.46 0.35 -29.20
CA PHE A 80 -20.54 -1.09 -28.97
C PHE A 80 -19.50 -1.84 -29.81
N TRP A 81 -19.38 -1.49 -31.10
CA TRP A 81 -18.39 -2.06 -32.00
C TRP A 81 -16.96 -1.80 -31.51
N GLY A 82 -16.63 -0.57 -31.10
CA GLY A 82 -15.31 -0.25 -30.54
C GLY A 82 -15.03 -0.99 -29.23
N PHE A 83 -16.01 -1.08 -28.33
CA PHE A 83 -15.89 -1.79 -27.06
C PHE A 83 -15.65 -3.29 -27.24
N GLN A 84 -16.28 -3.91 -28.25
CA GLN A 84 -16.06 -5.32 -28.60
C GLN A 84 -14.59 -5.59 -28.98
N GLN A 85 -13.96 -4.68 -29.73
CA GLN A 85 -12.56 -4.82 -30.15
C GLN A 85 -11.57 -4.64 -29.01
N ILE A 86 -11.87 -3.74 -28.05
CA ILE A 86 -11.01 -3.51 -26.88
C ILE A 86 -11.15 -4.65 -25.86
N SER A 87 -12.35 -5.21 -25.70
CA SER A 87 -12.64 -6.21 -24.66
C SER A 87 -12.20 -7.63 -25.00
N THR A 88 -11.61 -7.85 -26.19
CA THR A 88 -11.22 -9.18 -26.72
C THR A 88 -12.38 -10.19 -26.78
N LEU A 89 -13.62 -9.76 -26.58
CA LEU A 89 -14.82 -10.58 -26.66
C LEU A 89 -15.12 -10.86 -28.13
N GLY A 90 -14.49 -11.90 -28.66
CA GLY A 90 -14.84 -12.55 -29.92
C GLY A 90 -15.23 -11.57 -31.01
N GLY A 91 -14.23 -10.92 -31.62
CA GLY A 91 -14.46 -10.17 -32.84
C GLY A 91 -14.98 -11.13 -33.91
N ASN A 92 -16.31 -11.23 -34.05
CA ASN A 92 -16.98 -11.94 -35.15
C ASN A 92 -16.79 -11.18 -36.48
N GLN A 93 -15.61 -10.60 -36.68
CA GLN A 93 -15.24 -9.83 -37.85
C GLN A 93 -14.47 -10.77 -38.77
N VAL A 94 -15.18 -11.26 -39.77
CA VAL A 94 -14.59 -12.00 -40.87
C VAL A 94 -14.34 -10.98 -41.97
N PRO A 95 -13.08 -10.56 -42.22
CA PRO A 95 -12.78 -9.67 -43.33
C PRO A 95 -13.06 -10.38 -44.65
N SER A 96 -13.44 -9.63 -45.68
CA SER A 96 -13.46 -10.12 -47.05
C SER A 96 -12.03 -10.35 -47.58
N TYR A 97 -11.90 -10.85 -48.82
CA TYR A 97 -10.60 -11.04 -49.49
C TYR A 97 -9.91 -9.73 -49.90
N PHE A 98 -10.45 -8.57 -49.50
CA PHE A 98 -9.88 -7.27 -49.78
C PHE A 98 -8.70 -6.95 -48.87
N ILE A 99 -7.52 -6.74 -49.44
CA ILE A 99 -6.24 -6.59 -48.72
C ILE A 99 -6.30 -5.48 -47.65
N TRP A 100 -6.88 -4.32 -47.96
CA TRP A 100 -6.94 -3.22 -47.00
C TRP A 100 -7.91 -3.48 -45.84
N GLU A 101 -8.97 -4.26 -46.07
CA GLU A 101 -9.90 -4.68 -45.01
C GLU A 101 -9.16 -5.57 -44.02
N VAL A 102 -8.40 -6.55 -44.54
CA VAL A 102 -7.57 -7.44 -43.72
C VAL A 102 -6.53 -6.67 -42.91
N LEU A 103 -5.77 -5.74 -43.53
CA LEU A 103 -4.77 -4.94 -42.82
C LEU A 103 -5.39 -4.05 -41.73
N PHE A 104 -6.53 -3.43 -42.01
CA PHE A 104 -7.26 -2.61 -41.03
C PHE A 104 -7.75 -3.46 -39.85
N THR A 105 -8.32 -4.63 -40.12
CA THR A 105 -8.76 -5.58 -39.08
C THR A 105 -7.58 -6.08 -38.24
N MET A 106 -6.43 -6.41 -38.85
CA MET A 106 -5.21 -6.78 -38.12
C MET A 106 -4.74 -5.65 -37.19
N ALA A 107 -4.72 -4.41 -37.67
CA ALA A 107 -4.27 -3.26 -36.88
C ALA A 107 -5.17 -3.01 -35.66
N ILE A 108 -6.49 -3.07 -35.82
CA ILE A 108 -7.44 -2.86 -34.71
C ILE A 108 -7.37 -3.99 -33.69
N ILE A 109 -7.27 -5.24 -34.14
CA ILE A 109 -7.09 -6.39 -33.23
C ILE A 109 -5.78 -6.25 -32.46
N GLY A 110 -4.68 -5.91 -33.15
CA GLY A 110 -3.39 -5.66 -32.51
C GLY A 110 -3.43 -4.53 -31.49
N LEU A 111 -4.07 -3.41 -31.81
CA LEU A 111 -4.26 -2.29 -30.89
C LEU A 111 -5.14 -2.67 -29.70
N GLY A 112 -6.23 -3.42 -29.92
CA GLY A 112 -7.11 -3.92 -28.86
C GLY A 112 -6.37 -4.83 -27.88
N LEU A 113 -5.60 -5.79 -28.38
CA LEU A 113 -4.77 -6.68 -27.56
C LEU A 113 -3.71 -5.91 -26.76
N PHE A 114 -3.05 -4.92 -27.38
CA PHE A 114 -2.08 -4.07 -26.70
C PHE A 114 -2.72 -3.27 -25.55
N LEU A 115 -3.86 -2.62 -25.80
CA LEU A 115 -4.60 -1.88 -24.78
C LEU A 115 -5.10 -2.80 -23.65
N PHE A 116 -5.57 -4.01 -23.98
CA PHE A 116 -6.02 -4.99 -22.99
C PHE A 116 -4.86 -5.48 -22.11
N ALA A 117 -3.69 -5.76 -22.70
CA ALA A 117 -2.49 -6.14 -21.95
C ALA A 117 -2.04 -5.02 -20.99
N LEU A 118 -2.07 -3.76 -21.42
CA LEU A 118 -1.79 -2.61 -20.55
C LEU A 118 -2.79 -2.49 -19.40
N LEU A 119 -4.08 -2.72 -19.67
CA LEU A 119 -5.12 -2.69 -18.65
C LEU A 119 -4.90 -3.78 -17.60
N ILE A 120 -4.57 -5.01 -18.01
CA ILE A 120 -4.23 -6.09 -17.09
C ILE A 120 -3.01 -5.71 -16.24
N GLY A 121 -1.93 -5.22 -16.85
CA GLY A 121 -0.72 -4.83 -16.13
C GLY A 121 -0.98 -3.73 -15.09
N ASN A 122 -1.75 -2.70 -15.47
CA ASN A 122 -2.13 -1.63 -14.56
C ASN A 122 -3.04 -2.11 -13.43
N MET A 123 -4.01 -2.97 -13.74
CA MET A 123 -4.91 -3.55 -12.73
C MET A 123 -4.12 -4.43 -11.75
N GLN A 124 -3.16 -5.22 -12.23
CA GLN A 124 -2.29 -6.02 -11.37
C GLN A 124 -1.45 -5.13 -10.45
N ASN A 125 -0.84 -4.06 -10.97
CA ASN A 125 -0.07 -3.11 -10.16
C ASN A 125 -0.95 -2.42 -9.11
N PHE A 126 -2.17 -2.03 -9.47
CA PHE A 126 -3.12 -1.43 -8.54
C PHE A 126 -3.56 -2.41 -7.45
N LEU A 127 -3.88 -3.66 -7.79
CA LEU A 127 -4.21 -4.68 -6.81
C LEU A 127 -3.04 -4.99 -5.88
N GLN A 128 -1.82 -5.03 -6.43
CA GLN A 128 -0.61 -5.20 -5.64
C GLN A 128 -0.36 -4.01 -4.69
N SER A 129 -0.64 -2.77 -5.12
CA SER A 129 -0.48 -1.59 -4.26
C SER A 129 -1.48 -1.59 -3.10
N LEU A 130 -2.74 -1.99 -3.34
CA LEU A 130 -3.75 -2.19 -2.29
C LEU A 130 -3.35 -3.31 -1.32
N GLY A 131 -2.78 -4.41 -1.85
CA GLY A 131 -2.40 -5.59 -1.08
C GLY A 131 -1.00 -5.55 -0.47
N ARG A 132 -0.20 -4.51 -0.72
CA ARG A 132 1.25 -4.50 -0.42
C ARG A 132 1.53 -4.82 1.05
N ARG A 133 0.80 -4.18 1.97
CA ARG A 133 0.97 -4.37 3.42
C ARG A 133 0.60 -5.78 3.86
N ASN A 134 -0.48 -6.34 3.33
CA ASN A 134 -0.91 -7.71 3.65
C ASN A 134 0.05 -8.76 3.08
N MET A 135 0.58 -8.50 1.88
CA MET A 135 1.58 -9.35 1.23
C MET A 135 2.88 -9.36 2.05
N GLU A 136 3.34 -8.20 2.50
CA GLU A 136 4.53 -8.04 3.35
C GLU A 136 4.38 -8.80 4.68
N MET A 137 3.24 -8.67 5.37
CA MET A 137 2.98 -9.43 6.60
C MET A 137 2.98 -10.94 6.34
N THR A 138 2.34 -11.36 5.25
CA THR A 138 2.27 -12.78 4.86
C THR A 138 3.66 -13.35 4.56
N LEU A 139 4.50 -12.59 3.86
CA LEU A 139 5.89 -12.97 3.57
C LEU A 139 6.70 -13.10 4.87
N ARG A 140 6.71 -12.07 5.71
CA ARG A 140 7.40 -12.08 7.01
C ARG A 140 6.95 -13.25 7.88
N ARG A 141 5.64 -13.52 7.96
CA ARG A 141 5.08 -14.65 8.71
C ARG A 141 5.57 -16.00 8.16
N ARG A 142 5.70 -16.15 6.84
CA ARG A 142 6.25 -17.38 6.23
C ARG A 142 7.72 -17.56 6.58
N ASP A 143 8.52 -16.50 6.50
CA ASP A 143 9.95 -16.55 6.80
C ASP A 143 10.21 -16.90 8.26
N VAL A 144 9.49 -16.26 9.19
CA VAL A 144 9.58 -16.56 10.63
C VAL A 144 9.15 -18.01 10.92
N ASN A 145 8.04 -18.48 10.34
CA ASN A 145 7.63 -19.88 10.51
C ASN A 145 8.66 -20.88 9.96
N LYS A 146 9.24 -20.60 8.79
CA LYS A 146 10.28 -21.44 8.20
C LYS A 146 11.53 -21.49 9.09
N TRP A 147 11.94 -20.33 9.62
CA TRP A 147 13.07 -20.23 10.56
C TRP A 147 12.81 -21.02 11.85
N MET A 148 11.63 -20.90 12.45
CA MET A 148 11.26 -21.66 13.66
C MET A 148 11.20 -23.16 13.42
N SER A 149 10.69 -23.59 12.26
CA SER A 149 10.64 -24.99 11.85
C SER A 149 12.05 -25.56 11.67
N HIS A 150 12.92 -24.82 10.97
CA HIS A 150 14.31 -25.21 10.76
C HIS A 150 15.09 -25.35 12.08
N ARG A 151 14.81 -24.49 13.06
CA ARG A 151 15.40 -24.55 14.41
C ARG A 151 14.69 -25.52 15.36
N GLN A 152 13.65 -26.23 14.90
CA GLN A 152 12.88 -27.21 15.66
C GLN A 152 12.33 -26.68 17.00
N PHE A 153 11.84 -25.44 17.02
CA PHE A 153 11.25 -24.91 18.26
C PHE A 153 10.01 -25.73 18.70
N PRO A 154 9.78 -25.92 20.01
CA PRO A 154 8.53 -26.44 20.54
C PRO A 154 7.32 -25.58 20.17
N GLU A 155 6.13 -26.17 20.01
CA GLU A 155 4.94 -25.43 19.55
C GLU A 155 4.56 -24.27 20.48
N VAL A 156 4.72 -24.44 21.80
CA VAL A 156 4.50 -23.38 22.80
C VAL A 156 5.34 -22.13 22.51
N ILE A 157 6.59 -22.29 22.08
CA ILE A 157 7.45 -21.15 21.73
C ILE A 157 7.02 -20.56 20.38
N ARG A 158 6.63 -21.40 19.42
CA ARG A 158 6.16 -20.92 18.10
C ARG A 158 4.90 -20.08 18.21
N GLU A 159 3.93 -20.49 19.04
CA GLU A 159 2.71 -19.73 19.29
C GLU A 159 3.05 -18.35 19.89
N ARG A 160 3.90 -18.33 20.93
CA ARG A 160 4.37 -17.07 21.53
C ARG A 160 5.07 -16.16 20.53
N VAL A 161 5.93 -16.69 19.66
CA VAL A 161 6.59 -15.89 18.62
C VAL A 161 5.57 -15.36 17.59
N ARG A 162 4.59 -16.17 17.19
CA ARG A 162 3.52 -15.73 16.26
C ARG A 162 2.69 -14.60 16.87
N ASP A 163 2.38 -14.68 18.16
CA ASP A 163 1.61 -13.65 18.84
C ASP A 163 2.42 -12.37 19.06
N ALA A 164 3.71 -12.48 19.38
CA ALA A 164 4.62 -11.33 19.42
C ALA A 164 4.71 -10.62 18.07
N GLU A 165 4.86 -11.38 16.97
CA GLU A 165 4.91 -10.80 15.62
C GLU A 165 3.58 -10.14 15.22
N ARG A 166 2.43 -10.72 15.57
CA ARG A 166 1.11 -10.11 15.33
C ARG A 166 0.94 -8.79 16.07
N LEU A 167 1.28 -8.77 17.37
CA LEU A 167 1.17 -7.56 18.19
C LEU A 167 2.14 -6.48 17.72
N ASN A 168 3.38 -6.88 17.40
CA ASN A 168 4.36 -5.96 16.84
C ASN A 168 3.89 -5.36 15.52
N TRP A 169 3.29 -6.17 14.64
CA TRP A 169 2.71 -5.67 13.39
C TRP A 169 1.52 -4.73 13.63
N SER A 170 0.65 -5.01 14.60
CA SER A 170 -0.45 -4.09 14.90
C SER A 170 0.02 -2.75 15.48
N ALA A 171 1.08 -2.77 16.28
CA ALA A 171 1.63 -1.59 16.93
C ALA A 171 2.44 -0.72 15.96
N THR A 172 3.40 -1.32 15.25
CA THR A 172 4.36 -0.59 14.39
C THR A 172 3.91 -0.49 12.94
N ARG A 173 2.86 -1.24 12.55
CA ARG A 173 2.56 -1.53 11.14
C ARG A 173 3.82 -1.91 10.38
N GLY A 174 4.69 -2.72 11.00
CA GLY A 174 5.98 -3.20 10.50
C GLY A 174 6.95 -2.14 9.97
N VAL A 175 6.86 -0.91 10.48
CA VAL A 175 7.89 0.11 10.30
C VAL A 175 8.99 -0.13 11.32
N HIS A 176 10.23 -0.21 10.84
CA HIS A 176 11.41 -0.24 11.71
C HIS A 176 11.86 1.20 11.96
N GLU A 177 11.54 1.73 13.14
CA GLU A 177 11.82 3.12 13.51
C GLU A 177 13.32 3.46 13.39
N GLU A 178 14.21 2.55 13.79
CA GLU A 178 15.67 2.74 13.67
C GLU A 178 16.10 3.01 12.21
N LEU A 179 15.63 2.22 11.24
CA LEU A 179 15.91 2.40 9.81
C LEU A 179 15.24 3.65 9.22
N LEU A 180 14.10 4.06 9.79
CA LEU A 180 13.43 5.28 9.39
C LEU A 180 14.28 6.50 9.76
N PHE A 181 14.85 6.51 10.98
CA PHE A 181 15.69 7.59 11.45
C PHE A 181 17.02 7.70 10.69
N GLU A 182 17.66 6.59 10.32
CA GLU A 182 18.93 6.59 9.57
C GLU A 182 18.93 7.43 8.28
N ASN A 183 17.78 7.62 7.66
CA ASN A 183 17.64 8.39 6.41
C ASN A 183 17.36 9.89 6.64
N MET A 184 17.20 10.35 7.88
CA MET A 184 16.85 11.73 8.22
C MET A 184 18.02 12.48 8.85
N HIS A 185 18.08 13.80 8.62
CA HIS A 185 19.02 14.68 9.33
C HIS A 185 18.76 14.69 10.84
N ASP A 186 19.85 14.81 11.62
CA ASP A 186 19.81 14.73 13.10
C ASP A 186 18.83 15.71 13.75
N ASP A 187 18.71 16.93 13.21
CA ASP A 187 17.76 17.94 13.72
C ASP A 187 16.31 17.45 13.62
N LEU A 188 15.92 16.84 12.49
CA LEU A 188 14.59 16.31 12.28
C LEU A 188 14.35 15.06 13.16
N GLN A 189 15.37 14.22 13.33
CA GLN A 189 15.26 13.07 14.24
C GLN A 189 14.98 13.55 15.67
N ARG A 190 15.69 14.58 16.14
CA ARG A 190 15.50 15.14 17.49
C ARG A 190 14.09 15.69 17.68
N ASP A 191 13.56 16.43 16.71
CA ASP A 191 12.20 16.98 16.79
C ASP A 191 11.13 15.89 16.82
N ILE A 192 11.27 14.85 15.99
CA ILE A 192 10.34 13.70 15.98
C ILE A 192 10.39 12.97 17.32
N ARG A 193 11.60 12.69 17.84
CA ARG A 193 11.79 12.00 19.12
C ARG A 193 11.19 12.79 20.28
N ARG A 194 11.43 14.11 20.35
CA ARG A 194 10.82 14.99 21.36
C ARG A 194 9.30 14.92 21.34
N HIS A 195 8.70 14.87 20.15
CA HIS A 195 7.25 14.73 20.01
C HIS A 195 6.76 13.35 20.47
N LEU A 196 7.44 12.27 20.02
CA LEU A 196 7.07 10.89 20.34
C LEU A 196 7.18 10.60 21.85
N PHE A 197 8.23 11.12 22.48
CA PHE A 197 8.57 10.85 23.88
C PHE A 197 8.12 11.95 24.86
N ALA A 198 7.25 12.87 24.43
CA ALA A 198 6.73 13.94 25.29
C ALA A 198 6.08 13.43 26.59
N PHE A 199 5.61 12.18 26.62
CA PHE A 199 5.06 11.55 27.82
C PHE A 199 6.10 11.33 28.94
N LEU A 200 7.40 11.29 28.64
CA LEU A 200 8.44 11.09 29.65
C LEU A 200 8.48 12.23 30.67
N LYS A 201 8.12 13.46 30.28
CA LYS A 201 8.00 14.57 31.23
C LYS A 201 6.92 14.35 32.29
N LYS A 202 5.96 13.45 32.05
CA LYS A 202 4.95 13.06 33.05
C LYS A 202 5.50 12.09 34.10
N VAL A 203 6.61 11.42 33.81
CA VAL A 203 7.27 10.50 34.73
C VAL A 203 8.06 11.30 35.76
N ARG A 204 7.82 11.05 37.06
CA ARG A 204 8.35 11.87 38.16
C ARG A 204 9.87 12.02 38.15
N ILE A 205 10.60 10.97 37.72
CA ILE A 205 12.07 10.95 37.69
C ILE A 205 12.60 11.93 36.63
N PHE A 206 11.94 12.01 35.47
CA PHE A 206 12.38 12.83 34.33
C PHE A 206 11.81 14.24 34.32
N ALA A 207 10.75 14.50 35.08
CA ALA A 207 10.09 15.81 35.14
C ALA A 207 11.01 16.95 35.61
N LYS A 208 12.11 16.65 36.31
CA LYS A 208 13.07 17.62 36.85
C LYS A 208 14.43 17.63 36.14
N MET A 209 14.58 16.88 35.06
CA MET A 209 15.84 16.84 34.31
C MET A 209 15.89 17.95 33.26
N ASP A 210 17.11 18.41 32.98
CA ASP A 210 17.35 19.41 31.94
C ASP A 210 17.00 18.85 30.55
N GLU A 211 16.57 19.72 29.64
CA GLU A 211 16.16 19.33 28.28
C GLU A 211 17.28 18.61 27.50
N SER A 212 18.54 18.98 27.73
CA SER A 212 19.70 18.32 27.11
C SER A 212 19.84 16.85 27.50
N ILE A 213 19.52 16.53 28.76
CA ILE A 213 19.56 15.16 29.29
C ILE A 213 18.37 14.37 28.76
N LEU A 214 17.20 15.00 28.72
CA LEU A 214 15.99 14.42 28.11
C LEU A 214 16.22 14.07 26.64
N ASP A 215 16.86 14.95 25.87
CA ASP A 215 17.23 14.67 24.49
C ASP A 215 18.17 13.47 24.38
N ALA A 216 19.19 13.37 25.23
CA ALA A 216 20.07 12.20 25.27
C ALA A 216 19.32 10.90 25.61
N ILE A 217 18.31 10.97 26.48
CA ILE A 217 17.43 9.83 26.79
C ILE A 217 16.55 9.47 25.58
N HIS A 218 15.96 10.46 24.91
CA HIS A 218 15.12 10.27 23.72
C HIS A 218 15.87 9.55 22.58
N ASP A 219 17.16 9.81 22.43
CA ASP A 219 17.98 9.20 21.39
C ASP A 219 18.25 7.70 21.65
N ARG A 220 18.30 7.30 22.92
CA ARG A 220 18.67 5.93 23.36
C ARG A 220 17.48 5.04 23.73
N LEU A 221 16.27 5.59 23.76
CA LEU A 221 15.06 4.82 24.03
C LEU A 221 14.70 3.89 22.87
N LYS A 222 14.37 2.64 23.22
CA LYS A 222 13.95 1.62 22.25
C LYS A 222 12.57 1.08 22.58
N GLN A 223 11.71 0.98 21.57
CA GLN A 223 10.39 0.37 21.74
C GLN A 223 10.52 -1.15 22.01
N ARG A 224 9.71 -1.66 22.93
CA ARG A 224 9.60 -3.07 23.31
C ARG A 224 8.14 -3.45 23.49
N ILE A 225 7.80 -4.68 23.10
CA ILE A 225 6.48 -5.26 23.32
C ILE A 225 6.65 -6.52 24.16
N TYR A 226 5.91 -6.59 25.26
CA TYR A 226 5.87 -7.73 26.15
C TYR A 226 4.51 -8.40 26.07
N LEU A 227 4.52 -9.73 25.96
CA LEU A 227 3.29 -10.52 25.89
C LEU A 227 2.66 -10.65 27.26
N GLU A 228 1.35 -10.85 27.29
CA GLU A 228 0.62 -11.28 28.48
C GLU A 228 1.29 -12.52 29.13
N GLY A 229 1.38 -12.51 30.46
CA GLY A 229 1.99 -13.58 31.25
C GLY A 229 3.51 -13.63 31.21
N SER A 230 4.17 -12.81 30.38
CA SER A 230 5.64 -12.77 30.33
C SER A 230 6.24 -12.11 31.57
N MET A 231 7.39 -12.62 32.01
CA MET A 231 8.18 -12.04 33.09
C MET A 231 9.20 -11.07 32.48
N VAL A 232 9.10 -9.80 32.85
CA VAL A 232 10.00 -8.74 32.37
C VAL A 232 11.29 -8.75 33.18
N LEU A 233 11.15 -8.83 34.51
CA LEU A 233 12.24 -8.89 35.47
C LEU A 233 11.88 -9.93 36.53
N ARG A 234 12.88 -10.72 36.96
CA ARG A 234 12.74 -11.65 38.07
C ARG A 234 13.57 -11.18 39.24
N ARG A 235 13.11 -11.49 40.45
CA ARG A 235 13.82 -11.23 41.68
C ARG A 235 15.18 -11.93 41.63
N LYS A 236 16.21 -11.21 42.06
CA LYS A 236 17.63 -11.59 42.05
C LYS A 236 18.29 -11.62 40.67
N ASP A 237 17.55 -11.45 39.57
CA ASP A 237 18.15 -11.30 38.24
C ASP A 237 18.79 -9.91 38.09
N LEU A 238 19.77 -9.81 37.19
CA LEU A 238 20.41 -8.54 36.88
C LEU A 238 19.45 -7.63 36.13
N VAL A 239 19.27 -6.42 36.64
CA VAL A 239 18.50 -5.37 35.98
C VAL A 239 19.33 -4.84 34.83
N LYS A 240 18.95 -5.18 33.59
CA LYS A 240 19.67 -4.78 32.37
C LYS A 240 19.06 -3.58 31.66
N ASN A 241 17.77 -3.34 31.90
CA ASN A 241 17.05 -2.25 31.26
C ASN A 241 16.02 -1.68 32.25
N MET A 242 15.85 -0.37 32.20
CA MET A 242 14.71 0.34 32.78
C MET A 242 13.59 0.38 31.75
N VAL A 243 12.36 0.09 32.15
CA VAL A 243 11.21 -0.08 31.23
C VAL A 243 10.07 0.87 31.61
N PHE A 244 9.61 1.65 30.62
CA PHE A 244 8.54 2.63 30.73
C PHE A 244 7.26 2.09 30.10
N ILE A 245 6.21 1.92 30.90
CA ILE A 245 4.94 1.38 30.42
C ILE A 245 4.17 2.51 29.74
N VAL A 246 3.91 2.36 28.45
CA VAL A 246 3.09 3.30 27.68
C VAL A 246 1.64 2.85 27.71
N ARG A 247 1.42 1.55 27.48
CA ARG A 247 0.11 0.93 27.45
C ARG A 247 0.14 -0.47 28.03
N GLY A 248 -0.81 -0.76 28.90
CA GLY A 248 -1.03 -2.10 29.45
C GLY A 248 -0.74 -2.16 30.94
N MET A 249 -0.83 -3.37 31.49
CA MET A 249 -0.71 -3.59 32.92
C MET A 249 0.35 -4.64 33.25
N MET A 250 1.20 -4.31 34.22
CA MET A 250 2.13 -5.23 34.86
C MET A 250 1.82 -5.32 36.36
N VAL A 251 2.19 -6.43 36.97
CA VAL A 251 2.17 -6.59 38.43
C VAL A 251 3.61 -6.73 38.90
N SER A 252 4.00 -5.90 39.86
CA SER A 252 5.24 -6.04 40.61
C SER A 252 4.98 -6.76 41.93
N THR A 253 5.76 -7.78 42.24
CA THR A 253 5.68 -8.50 43.53
C THR A 253 6.97 -8.29 44.30
N GLY A 254 6.87 -7.68 45.49
CA GLY A 254 8.00 -7.40 46.38
C GLY A 254 8.41 -8.56 47.28
N GLU A 255 9.37 -8.30 48.18
CA GLU A 255 9.82 -9.30 49.16
C GLU A 255 8.71 -9.72 50.12
N ASP A 256 7.81 -8.78 50.43
CA ASP A 256 6.66 -8.96 51.32
C ASP A 256 5.52 -9.77 50.66
N GLY A 257 5.69 -10.17 49.39
CA GLY A 257 4.69 -10.90 48.61
C GLY A 257 3.48 -10.07 48.16
N SER A 258 3.43 -8.77 48.50
CA SER A 258 2.35 -7.88 48.10
C SER A 258 2.41 -7.55 46.60
N PRO A 259 1.33 -7.81 45.82
CA PRO A 259 1.26 -7.42 44.43
C PRO A 259 0.89 -5.94 44.31
N THR A 260 1.72 -5.16 43.62
CA THR A 260 1.42 -3.78 43.22
C THR A 260 1.23 -3.74 41.71
N THR A 261 0.10 -3.21 41.24
CA THR A 261 -0.17 -3.07 39.81
C THR A 261 0.45 -1.78 39.27
N LEU A 262 1.21 -1.89 38.18
CA LEU A 262 1.72 -0.77 37.39
C LEU A 262 0.95 -0.71 36.08
N SER A 263 0.34 0.44 35.82
CA SER A 263 -0.37 0.76 34.58
C SER A 263 0.44 1.76 33.74
N ASP A 264 -0.19 2.31 32.71
CA ASP A 264 0.30 3.40 31.86
C ASP A 264 1.00 4.51 32.68
N GLY A 265 2.21 4.89 32.26
CA GLY A 265 3.09 5.83 32.98
C GLY A 265 3.92 5.21 34.10
N GLY A 266 3.68 3.93 34.43
CA GLY A 266 4.48 3.17 35.39
C GLY A 266 5.89 2.88 34.87
N VAL A 267 6.82 2.79 35.80
CA VAL A 267 8.24 2.52 35.52
C VAL A 267 8.69 1.27 36.26
N CYS A 268 9.39 0.40 35.54
CA CYS A 268 9.99 -0.80 36.06
C CYS A 268 11.52 -0.69 35.98
N GLY A 269 12.23 -1.10 37.03
CA GLY A 269 13.68 -0.97 37.08
C GLY A 269 14.15 0.45 37.40
N GLU A 270 13.33 1.28 38.06
CA GLU A 270 13.72 2.64 38.45
C GLU A 270 14.91 2.68 39.41
N GLU A 271 15.12 1.60 40.16
CA GLU A 271 16.29 1.39 41.01
C GLU A 271 17.61 1.48 40.22
N LEU A 272 17.57 1.20 38.91
CA LEU A 272 18.73 1.26 38.05
C LEU A 272 19.23 2.69 37.84
N PHE A 273 18.32 3.65 37.76
CA PHE A 273 18.66 5.06 37.61
C PHE A 273 19.42 5.57 38.83
N THR A 274 18.87 5.34 40.02
CA THR A 274 19.49 5.73 41.29
C THR A 274 20.84 5.05 41.47
N TRP A 275 20.94 3.75 41.16
CA TRP A 275 22.19 3.00 41.25
C TRP A 275 23.28 3.51 40.30
N CYS A 276 22.95 3.89 39.06
CA CYS A 276 23.93 4.47 38.14
C CYS A 276 24.41 5.84 38.64
N GLN A 277 23.51 6.65 39.18
CA GLN A 277 23.85 7.96 39.74
C GLN A 277 24.79 7.85 40.95
N GLU A 278 24.49 6.95 41.90
CA GLU A 278 25.32 6.74 43.09
C GLU A 278 26.71 6.21 42.74
N ASN A 279 26.82 5.31 41.77
CA ASN A 279 28.11 4.75 41.37
C ASN A 279 28.91 5.65 40.44
N SER A 280 28.28 6.63 39.79
CA SER A 280 28.98 7.66 39.02
C SER A 280 29.54 8.79 39.90
N SER A 281 29.19 8.81 41.19
CA SER A 281 29.74 9.80 42.13
C SER A 281 31.25 9.62 42.32
N VAL A 282 31.97 10.75 42.27
CA VAL A 282 33.43 10.82 42.43
C VAL A 282 33.76 10.72 43.93
N ASN A 283 34.77 9.92 44.30
CA ASN A 283 35.28 9.93 45.67
C ASN A 283 35.93 11.30 46.00
N PRO A 284 36.08 11.65 47.30
CA PRO A 284 36.82 12.86 47.71
C PRO A 284 38.25 12.95 47.13
N ASP A 285 38.87 11.81 46.81
CA ASP A 285 40.21 11.69 46.22
C ASP A 285 40.24 11.81 44.68
N GLY A 286 39.14 12.23 44.03
CA GLY A 286 39.07 12.39 42.57
C GLY A 286 39.01 11.08 41.77
N THR A 287 39.06 9.92 42.44
CA THR A 287 38.90 8.61 41.81
C THR A 287 37.43 8.26 41.61
N ARG A 288 37.04 7.99 40.37
CA ARG A 288 35.68 7.54 40.02
C ARG A 288 35.43 6.14 40.57
N LYS A 289 34.28 5.92 41.21
CA LYS A 289 33.84 4.55 41.56
C LYS A 289 33.57 3.80 40.27
N ARG A 290 34.41 2.82 39.93
CA ARG A 290 34.12 1.90 38.82
C ARG A 290 32.87 1.11 39.20
N MET A 291 31.89 1.02 38.29
CA MET A 291 30.66 0.26 38.54
C MET A 291 30.99 -1.14 39.10
N PRO A 292 30.30 -1.58 40.16
CA PRO A 292 30.50 -2.92 40.70
C PRO A 292 30.30 -3.97 39.61
N SER A 293 31.28 -4.86 39.43
CA SER A 293 31.22 -5.95 38.44
C SER A 293 30.02 -6.89 38.61
N LYS A 294 29.36 -6.83 39.77
CA LYS A 294 28.19 -7.66 40.11
C LYS A 294 26.85 -7.12 39.59
N GLY A 295 26.79 -5.88 39.08
CA GLY A 295 25.55 -5.24 38.57
C GLY A 295 24.44 -5.09 39.61
N LEU A 296 23.37 -4.37 39.25
CA LEU A 296 22.19 -4.24 40.12
C LEU A 296 21.29 -5.48 40.00
N ARG A 297 20.87 -6.05 41.13
CA ARG A 297 19.91 -7.17 41.18
C ARG A 297 18.53 -6.66 41.55
N SER A 298 17.51 -7.14 40.85
CA SER A 298 16.13 -6.74 41.15
C SER A 298 15.68 -7.32 42.48
N ASN A 299 15.02 -6.49 43.29
CA ASN A 299 14.35 -6.91 44.52
C ASN A 299 12.90 -7.37 44.29
N ARG A 300 12.40 -7.24 43.05
CA ARG A 300 11.00 -7.44 42.67
C ARG A 300 10.86 -8.33 41.45
N ASP A 301 9.73 -9.03 41.39
CA ASP A 301 9.28 -9.76 40.22
C ASP A 301 8.30 -8.88 39.43
N PHE A 302 8.48 -8.75 38.12
CA PHE A 302 7.56 -8.01 37.25
C PHE A 302 6.97 -8.92 36.18
N LYS A 303 5.65 -9.09 36.23
CA LYS A 303 4.88 -9.93 35.31
C LYS A 303 3.84 -9.12 34.55
N CYS A 304 3.76 -9.31 33.24
CA CYS A 304 2.72 -8.71 32.41
C CYS A 304 1.36 -9.38 32.66
N VAL A 305 0.34 -8.59 32.96
CA VAL A 305 -1.06 -9.03 33.07
C VAL A 305 -1.76 -8.93 31.72
N THR A 306 -1.43 -7.92 30.93
CA THR A 306 -1.90 -7.78 29.54
C THR A 306 -0.72 -7.78 28.60
N ASN A 307 -0.97 -7.69 27.29
CA ASN A 307 0.09 -7.24 26.38
C ASN A 307 0.50 -5.82 26.76
N VAL A 308 1.80 -5.57 26.83
CA VAL A 308 2.35 -4.29 27.28
C VAL A 308 3.24 -3.71 26.19
N GLU A 309 2.92 -2.48 25.78
CA GLU A 309 3.77 -1.65 24.95
C GLU A 309 4.59 -0.76 25.88
N ALA A 310 5.91 -0.81 25.73
CA ALA A 310 6.83 -0.12 26.59
C ALA A 310 8.04 0.41 25.83
N PHE A 311 8.74 1.37 26.42
CA PHE A 311 10.08 1.75 25.98
C PHE A 311 11.11 1.27 26.99
N SER A 312 12.27 0.83 26.50
CA SER A 312 13.36 0.37 27.34
C SER A 312 14.60 1.23 27.14
N LEU A 313 15.27 1.56 28.25
CA LEU A 313 16.60 2.19 28.28
C LEU A 313 17.59 1.21 28.92
N SER A 314 18.72 0.95 28.26
CA SER A 314 19.69 -0.03 28.76
C SER A 314 20.60 0.55 29.85
N VAL A 315 21.20 -0.32 30.68
CA VAL A 315 22.20 0.12 31.68
C VAL A 315 23.37 0.86 31.03
N ALA A 316 23.86 0.38 29.88
CA ALA A 316 24.98 0.99 29.19
C ALA A 316 24.62 2.39 28.69
N ASP A 317 23.44 2.54 28.11
CA ASP A 317 22.92 3.84 27.67
C ASP A 317 22.74 4.79 28.84
N LEU A 318 22.29 4.27 29.98
CA LEU A 318 22.07 5.06 31.17
C LEU A 318 23.38 5.51 31.84
N ASP A 319 24.40 4.66 31.87
CA ASP A 319 25.74 5.02 32.35
C ASP A 319 26.33 6.15 31.51
N ASP A 320 26.25 6.03 30.17
CA ASP A 320 26.69 7.09 29.25
C ASP A 320 25.96 8.43 29.51
N ILE A 321 24.63 8.38 29.72
CA ILE A 321 23.84 9.58 30.01
C ILE A 321 24.29 10.20 31.33
N VAL A 322 24.42 9.40 32.39
CA VAL A 322 24.83 9.90 33.71
C VAL A 322 26.22 10.53 33.66
N GLN A 323 27.15 9.97 32.88
CA GLN A 323 28.48 10.56 32.66
C GLN A 323 28.41 11.94 32.00
N LEU A 324 27.52 12.12 31.01
CA LEU A 324 27.29 13.44 30.39
C LEU A 324 26.76 14.46 31.40
N VAL A 325 25.87 14.02 32.31
CA VAL A 325 25.34 14.90 33.37
C VAL A 325 26.45 15.33 34.34
N THR A 326 27.32 14.41 34.76
CA THR A 326 28.40 14.76 35.70
C THR A 326 29.42 15.70 35.08
N ASP A 327 29.82 15.47 33.81
CA ASP A 327 30.81 16.32 33.15
C ASP A 327 30.27 17.74 32.90
N SER A 328 28.96 17.89 32.64
CA SER A 328 28.30 19.20 32.50
C SER A 328 28.19 20.01 33.79
N ARG A 329 28.30 19.36 34.96
CA ARG A 329 28.26 20.02 36.29
C ARG A 329 29.61 20.49 36.78
N ASP A 330 30.69 19.89 36.27
CA ASP A 330 32.07 20.20 36.64
C ASP A 330 32.73 21.26 35.73
N SER A 331 32.01 21.73 34.68
CA SER A 331 32.42 22.76 33.72
C SER A 331 31.72 24.09 33.91
#